data_AF-T0NC56-F1
#
_entry.id   AF-T0NC56-F1
#
_cell.length_a   1.000
_cell.length_b   1.000
_cell.length_c   1.000
_cell.angle_alpha   90.00
_cell.angle_beta   90.00
_cell.angle_gamma   90.00
#
_symmetry.space_group_name_H-M   'P 1'
#
loop_
_entity.id
_entity.type
_entity.pdbx_description
1 polymer ?
#
loop_
_entity_poly.entity_id
_entity_poly.type
_entity_poly.pdbx_seq_one_letter_code
_entity_poly.pdbx_strand_id
1 'polypeptide(L)'
;MFLKNKPWYKEEIAAEVKKLKEEKEMHNKIKICKKLWKVLFEASMSSIDSDRRGYDDLFQYFDEYVNFEELIFASDSFYRDHTMHCLWVYFLGEYIFKNEEFKPFLHKYGKGNEGFKQFCEVAKNSVHKDVFKAFLEFDELLNESENIDDALRCLAALTHDLGYPIKKINSINKNIKGILPHFGIKNYSEFDFSYSDIHDNLIKDFLNLMCFRFNFSVDAGKKGDKIYKKILNLDKHGIIAGIKEEEFLKLSEEDKEVLMENDVKIDLSFDYSRHMRYSKDFENYQHGIMSAFLLFRKLSVFNNKQFSYVDYKTLKVDKHDVISLGTLVNMLEAITDHTSDGFQMSEINGSSSFLTFIDELEEFSRISRANQNRQYINEFCKSNIYVEDEYLNIDFTFDNTQIDNLDPERAFKGRCKRFLTLFNIRELDDNLKIRLRCIGNLPYDNNVYMLEIRKKFANITINGEEKSIPKYLKSKQFFTKEEYSF
;
A
#
# COMPACT_ATOMS: atom_id res chain seq x y z
N MET A 1 -14.95 2.52 -11.08
CA MET A 1 -13.89 1.55 -11.42
C MET A 1 -13.21 2.00 -12.70
N PHE A 2 -11.87 2.01 -12.77
CA PHE A 2 -11.05 2.59 -13.83
C PHE A 2 -11.28 1.99 -15.23
N LEU A 3 -11.90 0.82 -15.31
CA LEU A 3 -12.37 0.19 -16.56
C LEU A 3 -13.74 0.69 -17.04
N LYS A 4 -14.41 1.57 -16.29
CA LYS A 4 -15.69 2.16 -16.68
C LYS A 4 -15.52 2.90 -18.00
N ASN A 5 -16.38 2.61 -18.97
CA ASN A 5 -16.34 3.15 -20.33
C ASN A 5 -15.07 2.79 -21.15
N LYS A 6 -14.31 1.76 -20.75
CA LYS A 6 -13.15 1.25 -21.49
C LYS A 6 -13.36 -0.22 -21.89
N PRO A 7 -14.28 -0.52 -22.84
CA PRO A 7 -14.66 -1.89 -23.18
C PRO A 7 -13.50 -2.72 -23.73
N TRP A 8 -12.61 -2.12 -24.52
CA TRP A 8 -11.46 -2.84 -25.10
C TRP A 8 -10.49 -3.35 -24.01
N TYR A 9 -10.16 -2.51 -23.02
CA TYR A 9 -9.31 -2.93 -21.89
C TYR A 9 -10.01 -4.03 -21.08
N LYS A 10 -11.32 -3.90 -20.84
CA LYS A 10 -12.09 -4.92 -20.13
C LYS A 10 -12.07 -6.27 -20.84
N GLU A 11 -12.26 -6.29 -22.16
CA GLU A 11 -12.23 -7.49 -22.97
C GLU A 11 -10.83 -8.14 -22.98
N GLU A 12 -9.79 -7.33 -23.17
CA GLU A 12 -8.41 -7.84 -23.18
C GLU A 12 -7.98 -8.38 -21.82
N ILE A 13 -8.24 -7.65 -20.73
CA ILE A 13 -7.95 -8.11 -19.37
C ILE A 13 -8.69 -9.42 -19.07
N ALA A 14 -9.99 -9.50 -19.41
CA ALA A 14 -10.77 -10.72 -19.20
C ALA A 14 -10.21 -11.91 -20.00
N ALA A 15 -9.76 -11.68 -21.24
CA ALA A 15 -9.15 -12.70 -22.08
C ALA A 15 -7.82 -13.21 -21.47
N GLU A 16 -6.94 -12.31 -21.02
CA GLU A 16 -5.67 -12.71 -20.40
C GLU A 16 -5.86 -13.39 -19.04
N VAL A 17 -6.81 -12.93 -18.21
CA VAL A 17 -7.18 -13.63 -16.96
C VAL A 17 -7.70 -15.03 -17.25
N LYS A 18 -8.55 -15.21 -18.28
CA LYS A 18 -9.03 -16.53 -18.67
C LYS A 18 -7.87 -17.46 -19.08
N LYS A 19 -6.96 -16.97 -19.93
CA LYS A 19 -5.75 -17.71 -20.32
C LYS A 19 -4.90 -18.10 -19.11
N LEU A 20 -4.70 -17.17 -18.17
CA LEU A 20 -3.91 -17.42 -16.96
C LEU A 20 -4.50 -18.54 -16.09
N LYS A 21 -5.84 -18.63 -15.99
CA LYS A 21 -6.53 -19.69 -15.24
C LYS A 21 -6.45 -21.06 -15.91
N GLU A 22 -6.39 -21.10 -17.24
CA GLU A 22 -6.37 -22.35 -18.01
C GLU A 22 -4.95 -22.90 -18.21
N GLU A 23 -3.93 -22.03 -18.20
CA GLU A 23 -2.53 -22.40 -18.41
C GLU A 23 -1.96 -23.19 -17.21
N LYS A 24 -1.18 -24.22 -17.51
CA LYS A 24 -0.53 -25.10 -16.53
C LYS A 24 0.98 -24.87 -16.48
N GLU A 25 1.59 -24.54 -17.62
CA GLU A 25 3.02 -24.35 -17.75
C GLU A 25 3.45 -22.99 -17.22
N MET A 26 4.37 -22.98 -16.25
CA MET A 26 4.78 -21.74 -15.57
C MET A 26 5.37 -20.71 -16.52
N HIS A 27 6.20 -21.14 -17.48
CA HIS A 27 6.78 -20.23 -18.48
C HIS A 27 5.72 -19.46 -19.26
N ASN A 28 4.64 -20.14 -19.63
CA ASN A 28 3.54 -19.52 -20.35
C ASN A 28 2.71 -18.62 -19.41
N LYS A 29 2.52 -19.02 -18.15
CA LYS A 29 1.89 -18.16 -17.13
C LYS A 29 2.62 -16.84 -16.99
N ILE A 30 3.95 -16.85 -16.86
CA ILE A 30 4.77 -15.64 -16.75
C ILE A 30 4.57 -14.74 -17.98
N LYS A 31 4.53 -15.30 -19.19
CA LYS A 31 4.26 -14.52 -20.42
C LYS A 31 2.86 -13.89 -20.43
N ILE A 32 1.84 -14.63 -19.99
CA ILE A 32 0.47 -14.12 -19.86
C ILE A 32 0.41 -13.01 -18.81
N CYS A 33 1.02 -13.24 -17.63
CA CYS A 33 1.14 -12.26 -16.55
C CYS A 33 1.85 -10.99 -17.01
N LYS A 34 2.95 -11.11 -17.75
CA LYS A 34 3.66 -9.97 -18.33
C LYS A 34 2.77 -9.13 -19.25
N LYS A 35 1.97 -9.77 -20.10
CA LYS A 35 1.00 -9.06 -20.96
C LYS A 35 -0.10 -8.41 -20.14
N LEU A 36 -0.69 -9.16 -19.21
CA LEU A 36 -1.76 -8.70 -18.34
C LEU A 36 -1.32 -7.49 -17.48
N TRP A 37 -0.10 -7.53 -16.95
CA TRP A 37 0.52 -6.43 -16.21
C TRP A 37 0.54 -5.13 -17.02
N LYS A 38 1.02 -5.19 -18.28
CA LYS A 38 1.10 -4.00 -19.17
C LYS A 38 -0.29 -3.44 -19.46
N VAL A 39 -1.25 -4.30 -19.81
CA VAL A 39 -2.62 -3.87 -20.13
C VAL A 39 -3.30 -3.26 -18.91
N LEU A 40 -3.14 -3.86 -17.72
CA LEU A 40 -3.67 -3.31 -16.47
C LEU A 40 -3.02 -1.96 -16.14
N PHE A 41 -1.70 -1.85 -16.26
CA PHE A 41 -0.94 -0.63 -16.03
C PHE A 41 -1.42 0.53 -16.93
N GLU A 42 -1.56 0.29 -18.23
CA GLU A 42 -2.06 1.34 -19.15
C GLU A 42 -3.49 1.75 -18.82
N ALA A 43 -4.35 0.77 -18.51
CA ALA A 43 -5.75 1.02 -18.23
C ALA A 43 -5.93 1.83 -16.94
N SER A 44 -5.15 1.54 -15.90
CA SER A 44 -5.16 2.28 -14.63
C SER A 44 -4.50 3.64 -14.77
N MET A 45 -3.29 3.75 -15.33
CA MET A 45 -2.62 5.05 -15.53
C MET A 45 -3.46 6.00 -16.38
N SER A 46 -4.07 5.51 -17.47
CA SER A 46 -4.94 6.33 -18.33
C SER A 46 -6.23 6.81 -17.67
N SER A 47 -6.47 6.43 -16.41
CA SER A 47 -7.58 6.95 -15.59
C SER A 47 -7.11 8.04 -14.63
N ILE A 48 -5.80 8.16 -14.40
CA ILE A 48 -5.16 9.17 -13.54
C ILE A 48 -4.60 10.31 -14.37
N ASP A 49 -3.97 10.00 -15.51
CA ASP A 49 -3.40 11.00 -16.42
C ASP A 49 -3.40 10.51 -17.88
N SER A 50 -3.45 11.46 -18.81
CA SER A 50 -3.44 11.17 -20.25
C SER A 50 -2.04 11.08 -20.87
N ASP A 51 -1.00 11.56 -20.17
CA ASP A 51 0.39 11.51 -20.61
C ASP A 51 0.94 10.08 -20.53
N ARG A 52 1.19 9.50 -21.69
CA ARG A 52 1.72 8.13 -21.84
C ARG A 52 3.24 8.09 -22.05
N ARG A 53 3.91 9.25 -22.09
CA ARG A 53 5.37 9.29 -22.35
C ARG A 53 6.12 8.60 -21.22
N GLY A 54 7.05 7.73 -21.59
CA GLY A 54 7.82 6.90 -20.66
C GLY A 54 7.25 5.50 -20.43
N TYR A 55 6.07 5.17 -20.96
CA TYR A 55 5.50 3.82 -20.82
C TYR A 55 6.36 2.78 -21.55
N ASP A 56 6.80 3.07 -22.78
CA ASP A 56 7.68 2.18 -23.53
C ASP A 56 8.99 1.89 -22.77
N ASP A 57 9.60 2.90 -22.18
CA ASP A 57 10.82 2.77 -21.39
C ASP A 57 10.61 1.94 -20.10
N LEU A 58 9.45 2.11 -19.45
CA LEU A 58 9.07 1.32 -18.27
C LEU A 58 8.76 -0.13 -18.67
N PHE A 59 8.09 -0.35 -19.79
CA PHE A 59 7.78 -1.68 -20.30
C PHE A 59 9.03 -2.40 -20.77
N GLN A 60 9.98 -1.70 -21.39
CA GLN A 60 11.29 -2.27 -21.70
C GLN A 60 12.03 -2.65 -20.42
N TYR A 61 12.02 -1.79 -19.40
CA TYR A 61 12.58 -2.16 -18.09
C TYR A 61 11.90 -3.39 -17.50
N PHE A 62 10.57 -3.45 -17.51
CA PHE A 62 9.82 -4.57 -16.98
C PHE A 62 10.13 -5.87 -17.75
N ASP A 63 10.39 -5.78 -19.06
CA ASP A 63 10.82 -6.93 -19.84
C ASP A 63 12.20 -7.45 -19.40
N GLU A 64 13.16 -6.56 -19.13
CA GLU A 64 14.47 -6.92 -18.57
C GLU A 64 14.38 -7.43 -17.14
N TYR A 65 13.48 -6.87 -16.34
CA TYR A 65 13.18 -7.31 -14.98
C TYR A 65 12.72 -8.78 -14.96
N VAL A 66 11.75 -9.14 -15.81
CA VAL A 66 11.28 -10.52 -15.93
C VAL A 66 12.41 -11.47 -16.37
N ASN A 67 13.30 -11.03 -17.27
CA ASN A 67 14.46 -11.82 -17.65
C ASN A 67 15.45 -11.99 -16.48
N PHE A 68 15.64 -10.96 -15.66
CA PHE A 68 16.52 -11.00 -14.49
C PHE A 68 15.97 -11.90 -13.37
N GLU A 69 14.66 -11.98 -13.22
CA GLU A 69 13.98 -12.89 -12.29
C GLU A 69 14.36 -14.36 -12.54
N GLU A 70 14.59 -14.78 -13.80
CA GLU A 70 15.09 -16.13 -14.11
C GLU A 70 16.48 -16.41 -13.50
N LEU A 71 17.34 -15.39 -13.41
CA LEU A 71 18.65 -15.48 -12.76
C LEU A 71 18.53 -15.54 -11.24
N ILE A 72 17.62 -14.76 -10.65
CA ILE A 72 17.40 -14.77 -9.19
C ILE A 72 16.80 -16.11 -8.76
N PHE A 73 15.85 -16.64 -9.53
CA PHE A 73 15.28 -17.97 -9.32
C PHE A 73 16.36 -19.06 -9.25
N ALA A 74 17.48 -18.88 -9.96
CA ALA A 74 18.60 -19.82 -9.88
C ALA A 74 19.35 -19.82 -8.54
N SER A 75 19.23 -18.73 -7.78
CA SER A 75 20.07 -18.41 -6.61
C SER A 75 19.41 -18.61 -5.24
N ASP A 76 18.08 -18.65 -5.15
CA ASP A 76 17.32 -18.70 -3.89
C ASP A 76 16.42 -19.95 -3.82
N SER A 77 16.45 -20.69 -2.71
CA SER A 77 15.67 -21.92 -2.53
C SER A 77 14.19 -21.67 -2.23
N PHE A 78 13.86 -20.50 -1.68
CA PHE A 78 12.50 -20.07 -1.36
C PHE A 78 12.16 -18.78 -2.09
N TYR A 79 12.21 -18.85 -3.41
CA TYR A 79 11.92 -17.75 -4.31
C TYR A 79 10.41 -17.51 -4.47
N ARG A 80 10.04 -16.28 -4.81
CA ARG A 80 8.70 -15.91 -5.28
C ARG A 80 8.92 -15.19 -6.60
N ASP A 81 8.17 -15.58 -7.64
CA ASP A 81 8.22 -14.86 -8.91
C ASP A 81 7.46 -13.54 -8.74
N HIS A 82 8.17 -12.44 -8.89
CA HIS A 82 7.61 -11.12 -8.63
C HIS A 82 6.73 -10.61 -9.79
N THR A 83 6.78 -11.27 -10.97
CA THR A 83 5.87 -11.01 -12.10
C THR A 83 4.44 -11.46 -11.78
N MET A 84 4.30 -12.65 -11.21
CA MET A 84 3.02 -13.21 -10.79
C MET A 84 2.56 -12.63 -9.45
N HIS A 85 3.48 -12.49 -8.50
CA HIS A 85 3.20 -11.98 -7.16
C HIS A 85 2.45 -10.65 -7.19
N CYS A 86 2.94 -9.65 -7.93
CA CYS A 86 2.28 -8.34 -7.99
C CYS A 86 0.83 -8.40 -8.51
N LEU A 87 0.53 -9.33 -9.43
CA LEU A 87 -0.83 -9.60 -9.88
C LEU A 87 -1.67 -10.30 -8.81
N TRP A 88 -1.09 -11.23 -8.05
CA TRP A 88 -1.78 -11.89 -6.93
C TRP A 88 -2.09 -10.91 -5.79
N VAL A 89 -1.15 -10.03 -5.45
CA VAL A 89 -1.39 -8.92 -4.51
C VAL A 89 -2.56 -8.07 -5.02
N TYR A 90 -2.57 -7.71 -6.30
CA TYR A 90 -3.70 -6.95 -6.87
C TYR A 90 -5.03 -7.71 -6.76
N PHE A 91 -5.09 -8.97 -7.19
CA PHE A 91 -6.34 -9.75 -7.17
C PHE A 91 -6.82 -10.06 -5.75
N LEU A 92 -5.91 -10.37 -4.83
CA LEU A 92 -6.23 -10.58 -3.42
C LEU A 92 -6.77 -9.28 -2.79
N GLY A 93 -6.13 -8.15 -3.09
CA GLY A 93 -6.60 -6.83 -2.69
C GLY A 93 -8.00 -6.54 -3.19
N GLU A 94 -8.27 -6.75 -4.48
CA GLU A 94 -9.61 -6.56 -5.05
C GLU A 94 -10.65 -7.52 -4.47
N TYR A 95 -10.27 -8.76 -4.14
CA TYR A 95 -11.14 -9.71 -3.44
C TYR A 95 -11.49 -9.19 -2.04
N ILE A 96 -10.49 -8.89 -1.20
CA ILE A 96 -10.72 -8.40 0.16
C ILE A 96 -11.52 -7.10 0.17
N PHE A 97 -11.21 -6.18 -0.74
CA PHE A 97 -11.89 -4.90 -0.86
C PHE A 97 -13.37 -5.01 -1.23
N LYS A 98 -13.73 -5.94 -2.12
CA LYS A 98 -15.10 -6.06 -2.65
C LYS A 98 -16.02 -6.91 -1.79
N ASN A 99 -15.48 -7.76 -0.91
CA ASN A 99 -16.30 -8.62 -0.06
C ASN A 99 -16.75 -7.86 1.21
N GLU A 100 -18.07 -7.84 1.43
CA GLU A 100 -18.70 -7.11 2.54
C GLU A 100 -18.19 -7.55 3.92
N GLU A 101 -17.80 -8.82 4.07
CA GLU A 101 -17.31 -9.37 5.34
C GLU A 101 -16.08 -8.62 5.87
N PHE A 102 -15.20 -8.12 4.99
CA PHE A 102 -13.94 -7.48 5.39
C PHE A 102 -14.07 -5.96 5.58
N LYS A 103 -15.16 -5.34 5.14
CA LYS A 103 -15.36 -3.88 5.24
C LYS A 103 -15.18 -3.30 6.66
N PRO A 104 -15.57 -3.98 7.75
CA PRO A 104 -15.32 -3.47 9.10
C PRO A 104 -13.83 -3.17 9.41
N PHE A 105 -12.90 -3.81 8.70
CA PHE A 105 -11.45 -3.66 8.88
C PHE A 105 -10.82 -2.62 7.94
N LEU A 106 -11.53 -2.16 6.90
CA LEU A 106 -11.00 -1.33 5.80
C LEU A 106 -11.43 0.14 5.86
N HIS A 107 -11.52 0.73 7.06
CA HIS A 107 -12.28 1.95 7.42
C HIS A 107 -12.26 3.17 6.45
N LYS A 108 -11.27 3.34 5.56
CA LYS A 108 -11.30 4.36 4.48
C LYS A 108 -12.52 4.23 3.57
N TYR A 109 -13.13 3.05 3.50
CA TYR A 109 -14.26 2.76 2.62
C TYR A 109 -15.59 2.59 3.35
N GLY A 110 -15.59 2.86 4.66
CA GLY A 110 -16.72 2.58 5.55
C GLY A 110 -17.42 3.83 6.09
N LYS A 111 -16.69 4.76 6.74
CA LYS A 111 -17.37 5.80 7.58
C LYS A 111 -16.66 7.15 7.74
N GLY A 112 -15.40 7.31 7.29
CA GLY A 112 -14.57 8.47 7.62
C GLY A 112 -15.12 9.85 7.25
N ASN A 113 -15.98 9.91 6.22
CA ASN A 113 -16.59 11.15 5.72
C ASN A 113 -18.13 11.08 5.63
N GLU A 114 -18.80 10.10 6.22
CA GLU A 114 -20.27 9.96 6.08
C GLU A 114 -21.00 11.21 6.56
N GLY A 115 -20.61 11.77 7.72
CA GLY A 115 -21.18 13.00 8.25
C GLY A 115 -20.93 14.20 7.34
N PHE A 116 -19.75 14.27 6.72
CA PHE A 116 -19.41 15.30 5.74
C PHE A 116 -20.22 15.16 4.44
N LYS A 117 -20.34 13.95 3.90
CA LYS A 117 -21.13 13.65 2.70
C LYS A 117 -22.61 13.93 2.93
N GLN A 118 -23.14 13.53 4.09
CA GLN A 118 -24.51 13.83 4.51
C GLN A 118 -24.74 15.34 4.58
N PHE A 119 -23.81 16.08 5.21
CA PHE A 119 -23.88 17.54 5.23
C PHE A 119 -23.89 18.14 3.82
N CYS A 120 -23.01 17.69 2.93
CA CYS A 120 -22.93 18.19 1.56
C CYS A 120 -24.21 17.86 0.76
N GLU A 121 -24.79 16.68 0.96
CA GLU A 121 -26.06 16.29 0.33
C GLU A 121 -27.21 17.19 0.79
N VAL A 122 -27.33 17.46 2.09
CA VAL A 122 -28.34 18.39 2.63
C VAL A 122 -28.11 19.80 2.09
N ALA A 123 -26.86 20.29 2.10
CA ALA A 123 -26.52 21.61 1.60
C ALA A 123 -26.87 21.77 0.11
N LYS A 124 -26.52 20.76 -0.71
CA LYS A 124 -26.78 20.72 -2.16
C LYS A 124 -28.26 20.77 -2.52
N ASN A 125 -29.11 20.17 -1.68
CA ASN A 125 -30.56 20.11 -1.87
C ASN A 125 -31.33 21.23 -1.16
N SER A 126 -30.63 22.17 -0.51
CA SER A 126 -31.24 23.26 0.26
C SER A 126 -31.26 24.60 -0.49
N VAL A 127 -31.99 25.56 0.07
CA VAL A 127 -31.94 26.98 -0.35
C VAL A 127 -30.60 27.65 -0.02
N HIS A 128 -29.72 27.00 0.73
CA HIS A 128 -28.41 27.51 1.13
C HIS A 128 -27.26 26.99 0.28
N LYS A 129 -27.53 26.30 -0.84
CA LYS A 129 -26.50 25.72 -1.72
C LYS A 129 -25.35 26.68 -2.03
N ASP A 130 -25.65 27.92 -2.39
CA ASP A 130 -24.63 28.92 -2.77
C ASP A 130 -23.80 29.41 -1.57
N VAL A 131 -24.35 29.34 -0.35
CA VAL A 131 -23.65 29.68 0.91
C VAL A 131 -22.54 28.66 1.21
N PHE A 132 -22.75 27.40 0.86
CA PHE A 132 -21.83 26.30 1.16
C PHE A 132 -21.04 25.83 -0.06
N LYS A 133 -20.90 26.68 -1.08
CA LYS A 133 -20.20 26.35 -2.34
C LYS A 133 -18.80 25.77 -2.10
N ALA A 134 -18.02 26.33 -1.17
CA ALA A 134 -16.68 25.82 -0.83
C ALA A 134 -16.69 24.35 -0.33
N PHE A 135 -17.68 23.97 0.47
CA PHE A 135 -17.84 22.59 0.94
C PHE A 135 -18.24 21.65 -0.19
N LEU A 136 -19.17 22.08 -1.05
CA LEU A 136 -19.60 21.31 -2.19
C LEU A 136 -18.46 21.09 -3.20
N GLU A 137 -17.65 22.11 -3.43
CA GLU A 137 -16.43 21.98 -4.24
C GLU A 137 -15.45 21.00 -3.60
N PHE A 138 -15.28 21.02 -2.28
CA PHE A 138 -14.42 20.05 -1.60
C PHE A 138 -14.97 18.61 -1.68
N ASP A 139 -16.28 18.42 -1.56
CA ASP A 139 -16.94 17.12 -1.77
C ASP A 139 -16.74 16.59 -3.20
N GLU A 140 -16.84 17.46 -4.21
CA GLU A 140 -16.53 17.09 -5.61
C GLU A 140 -15.09 16.60 -5.76
N LEU A 141 -14.11 17.28 -5.14
CA LEU A 141 -12.71 16.84 -5.16
C LEU A 141 -12.49 15.48 -4.48
N LEU A 142 -13.15 15.25 -3.33
CA LEU A 142 -13.08 13.96 -2.65
C LEU A 142 -13.68 12.84 -3.50
N ASN A 143 -14.83 13.09 -4.13
CA ASN A 143 -15.48 12.12 -5.03
C ASN A 143 -14.62 11.83 -6.26
N GLU A 144 -13.95 12.83 -6.84
CA GLU A 144 -12.98 12.63 -7.93
C GLU A 144 -11.80 11.76 -7.50
N SER A 145 -11.24 12.00 -6.31
CA SER A 145 -10.16 11.18 -5.73
C SER A 145 -10.61 9.73 -5.47
N GLU A 146 -11.82 9.52 -4.93
CA GLU A 146 -12.40 8.19 -4.74
C GLU A 146 -12.62 7.43 -6.06
N ASN A 147 -12.89 8.14 -7.15
CA ASN A 147 -13.09 7.53 -8.47
C ASN A 147 -11.81 6.98 -9.11
N ILE A 148 -10.64 7.43 -8.68
CA ILE A 148 -9.32 6.99 -9.17
C ILE A 148 -8.58 6.07 -8.19
N ASP A 149 -9.13 5.90 -6.99
CA ASP A 149 -8.55 5.11 -5.90
C ASP A 149 -8.35 3.63 -6.28
N ASP A 150 -9.19 3.09 -7.17
CA ASP A 150 -9.04 1.72 -7.67
C ASP A 150 -7.94 1.57 -8.73
N ALA A 151 -7.74 2.59 -9.57
CA ALA A 151 -6.58 2.68 -10.45
C ALA A 151 -5.28 2.75 -9.62
N LEU A 152 -5.29 3.54 -8.54
CA LEU A 152 -4.17 3.66 -7.61
C LEU A 152 -3.82 2.31 -6.98
N ARG A 153 -4.80 1.56 -6.45
CA ARG A 153 -4.56 0.22 -5.89
C ARG A 153 -3.97 -0.74 -6.91
N CYS A 154 -4.50 -0.73 -8.14
CA CYS A 154 -3.96 -1.52 -9.24
C CYS A 154 -2.49 -1.18 -9.50
N LEU A 155 -2.17 0.09 -9.70
CA LEU A 155 -0.80 0.52 -9.99
C LEU A 155 0.16 0.20 -8.87
N ALA A 156 -0.19 0.58 -7.64
CA ALA A 156 0.64 0.32 -6.47
C ALA A 156 0.96 -1.18 -6.34
N ALA A 157 -0.04 -2.05 -6.48
CA ALA A 157 0.16 -3.50 -6.47
C ALA A 157 1.04 -3.99 -7.63
N LEU A 158 0.84 -3.51 -8.86
CA LEU A 158 1.63 -3.93 -10.02
C LEU A 158 3.11 -3.50 -9.92
N THR A 159 3.40 -2.35 -9.31
CA THR A 159 4.72 -1.73 -9.41
C THR A 159 5.53 -1.76 -8.11
N HIS A 160 5.01 -2.27 -7.00
CA HIS A 160 5.66 -2.16 -5.69
C HIS A 160 7.05 -2.80 -5.64
N ASP A 161 7.27 -3.88 -6.40
CA ASP A 161 8.49 -4.67 -6.40
C ASP A 161 9.48 -4.39 -7.54
N LEU A 162 9.23 -3.40 -8.40
CA LEU A 162 10.12 -3.13 -9.53
C LEU A 162 11.59 -2.87 -9.11
N GLY A 163 11.84 -2.33 -7.92
CA GLY A 163 13.17 -2.08 -7.35
C GLY A 163 13.85 -3.31 -6.74
N TYR A 164 13.20 -4.48 -6.71
CA TYR A 164 13.73 -5.71 -6.14
C TYR A 164 15.11 -6.15 -6.67
N PRO A 165 15.45 -5.98 -7.97
CA PRO A 165 16.74 -6.40 -8.50
C PRO A 165 17.92 -5.74 -7.79
N ILE A 166 17.79 -4.45 -7.43
CA ILE A 166 18.83 -3.68 -6.75
C ILE A 166 19.19 -4.33 -5.41
N LYS A 167 18.18 -4.76 -4.65
CA LYS A 167 18.36 -5.48 -3.39
C LYS A 167 19.07 -6.82 -3.58
N LYS A 168 18.80 -7.54 -4.69
CA LYS A 168 19.38 -8.86 -4.96
C LYS A 168 20.82 -8.82 -5.46
N ILE A 169 21.26 -7.74 -6.11
CA ILE A 169 22.66 -7.58 -6.54
C ILE A 169 23.64 -7.79 -5.37
N ASN A 170 23.34 -7.28 -4.18
CA ASN A 170 24.15 -7.48 -2.99
C ASN A 170 24.30 -8.96 -2.60
N SER A 171 23.24 -9.76 -2.73
CA SER A 171 23.28 -11.21 -2.48
C SER A 171 24.14 -11.93 -3.52
N ILE A 172 24.07 -11.51 -4.79
CA ILE A 172 24.88 -12.06 -5.87
C ILE A 172 26.37 -11.74 -5.61
N ASN A 173 26.70 -10.50 -5.27
CA ASN A 173 28.06 -10.09 -4.88
C ASN A 173 28.61 -10.96 -3.73
N LYS A 174 27.79 -11.22 -2.70
CA LYS A 174 28.17 -12.10 -1.59
C LYS A 174 28.46 -13.54 -2.02
N ASN A 175 27.68 -14.10 -2.94
CA ASN A 175 27.90 -15.44 -3.47
C ASN A 175 29.19 -15.51 -4.31
N ILE A 176 29.43 -14.50 -5.15
CA ILE A 176 30.67 -14.37 -5.93
C ILE A 176 31.89 -14.28 -4.99
N LYS A 177 31.80 -13.48 -3.92
CA LYS A 177 32.83 -13.35 -2.88
C LYS A 177 33.20 -14.67 -2.22
N GLY A 178 32.22 -15.56 -2.04
CA GLY A 178 32.44 -16.88 -1.45
C GLY A 178 33.24 -17.81 -2.36
N ILE A 179 33.04 -17.74 -3.68
CA ILE A 179 33.62 -18.71 -4.62
C ILE A 179 35.01 -18.30 -5.14
N LEU A 180 35.23 -17.01 -5.43
CA LEU A 180 36.46 -16.52 -6.04
C LEU A 180 37.76 -16.87 -5.29
N PRO A 181 37.81 -16.86 -3.94
CA PRO A 181 39.01 -17.24 -3.20
C PRO A 181 39.46 -18.69 -3.44
N HIS A 182 38.54 -19.61 -3.76
CA HIS A 182 38.87 -21.00 -4.08
C HIS A 182 39.64 -21.14 -5.39
N PHE A 183 39.56 -20.14 -6.27
CA PHE A 183 40.32 -20.05 -7.51
C PHE A 183 41.59 -19.18 -7.38
N GLY A 184 41.96 -18.79 -6.16
CA GLY A 184 43.11 -17.90 -5.92
C GLY A 184 42.88 -16.44 -6.31
N ILE A 185 41.65 -16.07 -6.68
CA ILE A 185 41.26 -14.70 -7.01
C ILE A 185 40.92 -13.99 -5.70
N LYS A 186 41.82 -13.11 -5.26
CA LYS A 186 41.68 -12.37 -3.99
C LYS A 186 41.30 -10.89 -4.19
N ASN A 187 41.56 -10.35 -5.38
CA ASN A 187 41.26 -8.97 -5.74
C ASN A 187 40.26 -8.99 -6.89
N TYR A 188 39.02 -8.59 -6.61
CA TYR A 188 37.99 -8.39 -7.61
C TYR A 188 37.16 -7.17 -7.21
N SER A 189 36.63 -6.45 -8.19
CA SER A 189 35.68 -5.37 -7.95
C SER A 189 34.29 -5.99 -7.77
N GLU A 190 33.63 -5.64 -6.67
CA GLU A 190 32.19 -5.93 -6.52
C GLU A 190 31.41 -5.10 -7.55
N PHE A 191 30.23 -5.58 -7.96
CA PHE A 191 29.32 -4.72 -8.70
C PHE A 191 28.79 -3.68 -7.73
N ASP A 192 29.37 -2.48 -7.80
CA ASP A 192 28.99 -1.31 -7.02
C ASP A 192 28.49 -0.21 -7.96
N PHE A 193 27.57 0.62 -7.49
CA PHE A 193 27.02 1.73 -8.28
C PHE A 193 26.97 2.98 -7.42
N SER A 194 27.47 4.09 -7.98
CA SER A 194 27.37 5.41 -7.39
C SER A 194 26.46 6.31 -8.23
N TYR A 195 25.73 7.18 -7.55
CA TYR A 195 24.99 8.26 -8.21
C TYR A 195 25.94 9.42 -8.54
N SER A 196 25.67 10.12 -9.64
CA SER A 196 26.37 11.37 -9.99
C SER A 196 25.73 12.56 -9.27
N ASP A 197 26.43 13.69 -9.18
CA ASP A 197 25.91 14.92 -8.55
C ASP A 197 24.54 15.38 -9.13
N ILE A 198 24.30 15.14 -10.43
CA ILE A 198 23.01 15.44 -11.07
C ILE A 198 21.92 14.46 -10.58
N HIS A 199 22.28 13.19 -10.38
CA HIS A 199 21.37 12.22 -9.80
C HIS A 199 21.06 12.54 -8.33
N ASP A 200 22.01 13.07 -7.56
CA ASP A 200 21.78 13.45 -6.17
C ASP A 200 20.73 14.57 -6.02
N ASN A 201 20.76 15.58 -6.91
CA ASN A 201 19.72 16.61 -6.93
C ASN A 201 18.34 16.03 -7.28
N LEU A 202 18.28 15.13 -8.27
CA LEU A 202 17.03 14.46 -8.64
C LEU A 202 16.47 13.60 -7.51
N ILE A 203 17.34 12.90 -6.77
CA ILE A 203 16.96 12.10 -5.59
C ILE A 203 16.39 13.01 -4.51
N LYS A 204 17.03 14.16 -4.25
CA LYS A 204 16.52 15.14 -3.30
C LYS A 204 15.14 15.68 -3.69
N ASP A 205 14.94 16.01 -4.96
CA ASP A 205 13.65 16.50 -5.46
C ASP A 205 12.56 15.42 -5.36
N PHE A 206 12.89 14.18 -5.68
CA PHE A 206 12.02 13.01 -5.48
C PHE A 206 11.62 12.83 -4.01
N LEU A 207 12.59 12.85 -3.09
CA LEU A 207 12.32 12.71 -1.66
C LEU A 207 11.45 13.86 -1.13
N ASN A 208 11.71 15.09 -1.58
CA ASN A 208 10.89 16.24 -1.21
C ASN A 208 9.45 16.11 -1.71
N LEU A 209 9.26 15.71 -2.97
CA LEU A 209 7.94 15.51 -3.57
C LEU A 209 7.09 14.52 -2.75
N MET A 210 7.67 13.38 -2.35
CA MET A 210 6.97 12.37 -1.54
C MET A 210 6.70 12.78 -0.08
N CYS A 211 7.27 13.91 0.36
CA CYS A 211 7.10 14.39 1.73
C CYS A 211 6.20 15.63 1.82
N PHE A 212 5.78 16.18 0.69
CA PHE A 212 4.76 17.22 0.66
C PHE A 212 3.36 16.64 0.87
N ARG A 213 2.55 17.35 1.64
CA ARG A 213 1.16 17.03 1.93
C ARG A 213 0.28 18.21 1.57
N PHE A 214 -0.72 17.94 0.73
CA PHE A 214 -1.80 18.87 0.46
C PHE A 214 -2.80 18.82 1.62
N ASN A 215 -3.01 19.94 2.27
CA ASN A 215 -4.00 20.10 3.32
C ASN A 215 -5.12 20.97 2.78
N PHE A 216 -6.33 20.44 2.79
CA PHE A 216 -7.52 21.16 2.40
C PHE A 216 -8.21 21.67 3.66
N SER A 217 -8.53 22.96 3.68
CA SER A 217 -9.27 23.56 4.77
C SER A 217 -10.27 24.58 4.23
N VAL A 218 -11.36 24.79 4.97
CA VAL A 218 -12.26 25.91 4.74
C VAL A 218 -11.97 26.93 5.83
N ASP A 219 -11.42 28.09 5.47
CA ASP A 219 -11.18 29.17 6.42
C ASP A 219 -12.46 29.98 6.59
N ALA A 220 -13.08 29.80 7.76
CA ALA A 220 -14.33 30.43 8.15
C ALA A 220 -14.16 31.78 8.87
N GLY A 221 -12.94 32.08 9.30
CA GLY A 221 -12.66 33.02 10.37
C GLY A 221 -13.41 32.71 11.69
N LYS A 222 -13.18 33.56 12.71
CA LYS A 222 -13.78 33.36 14.05
C LYS A 222 -15.31 33.42 14.07
N LYS A 223 -15.93 34.16 13.15
CA LYS A 223 -17.38 34.29 13.06
C LYS A 223 -17.98 33.06 12.37
N GLY A 224 -17.44 32.65 11.22
CA GLY A 224 -17.89 31.45 10.52
C GLY A 224 -17.70 30.17 11.35
N ASP A 225 -16.59 30.04 12.09
CA ASP A 225 -16.37 28.90 13.00
C ASP A 225 -17.48 28.74 14.04
N LYS A 226 -18.00 29.87 14.57
CA LYS A 226 -19.11 29.84 15.53
C LYS A 226 -20.40 29.39 14.85
N ILE A 227 -20.63 29.79 13.60
CA ILE A 227 -21.80 29.38 12.83
C ILE A 227 -21.71 27.89 12.50
N TYR A 228 -20.56 27.40 12.02
CA TYR A 228 -20.34 25.97 11.76
C TYR A 228 -20.60 25.11 13.00
N LYS A 229 -20.11 25.50 14.18
CA LYS A 229 -20.39 24.77 15.43
C LYS A 229 -21.88 24.74 15.82
N LYS A 230 -22.67 25.72 15.39
CA LYS A 230 -24.12 25.74 15.61
C LYS A 230 -24.85 24.77 14.67
N ILE A 231 -24.41 24.64 13.42
CA ILE A 231 -25.12 23.88 12.39
C ILE A 231 -24.56 22.47 12.16
N LEU A 232 -23.34 22.16 12.60
CA LEU A 232 -22.69 20.86 12.44
C LEU A 232 -22.69 20.06 13.74
N ASN A 233 -22.77 18.74 13.60
CA ASN A 233 -22.38 17.79 14.62
C ASN A 233 -20.91 17.45 14.41
N LEU A 234 -20.09 17.69 15.42
CA LEU A 234 -18.67 17.35 15.38
C LEU A 234 -18.43 16.17 16.31
N ASP A 235 -17.57 15.23 15.90
CA ASP A 235 -17.10 14.16 16.78
C ASP A 235 -16.07 14.67 17.81
N LYS A 236 -15.55 13.74 18.62
CA LYS A 236 -14.53 14.04 19.65
C LYS A 236 -13.20 14.58 19.09
N HIS A 237 -12.99 14.46 17.79
CA HIS A 237 -11.79 14.92 17.07
C HIS A 237 -12.06 16.21 16.27
N GLY A 238 -13.29 16.75 16.31
CA GLY A 238 -13.67 17.94 15.56
C GLY A 238 -14.01 17.66 14.10
N ILE A 239 -14.19 16.39 13.72
CA ILE A 239 -14.59 15.96 12.36
C ILE A 239 -16.11 16.06 12.22
N ILE A 240 -16.58 16.44 11.04
CA ILE A 240 -18.01 16.56 10.75
C ILE A 240 -18.66 15.18 10.77
N ALA A 241 -19.43 14.93 11.83
CA ALA A 241 -20.19 13.71 12.07
C ALA A 241 -21.64 13.83 11.57
N GLY A 242 -22.08 15.02 11.17
CA GLY A 242 -23.39 15.25 10.57
C GLY A 242 -23.84 16.70 10.67
N ILE A 243 -25.13 16.94 10.45
CA ILE A 243 -25.74 18.26 10.42
C ILE A 243 -26.89 18.39 11.43
N LYS A 244 -27.08 19.58 11.98
CA LYS A 244 -28.23 19.99 12.79
C LYS A 244 -29.22 20.71 11.88
N GLU A 245 -30.06 19.95 11.20
CA GLU A 245 -30.94 20.46 10.13
C GLU A 245 -31.81 21.64 10.57
N GLU A 246 -32.37 21.61 11.78
CA GLU A 246 -33.20 22.71 12.29
C GLU A 246 -32.45 24.04 12.40
N GLU A 247 -31.18 24.01 12.84
CA GLU A 247 -30.35 25.20 12.99
C GLU A 247 -29.81 25.64 11.63
N PHE A 248 -29.53 24.68 10.75
CA PHE A 248 -29.12 24.93 9.37
C PHE A 248 -30.22 25.69 8.58
N LEU A 249 -31.49 25.32 8.74
CA LEU A 249 -32.60 26.00 8.05
C LEU A 249 -32.92 27.39 8.63
N LYS A 250 -32.45 27.70 9.85
CA LYS A 250 -32.68 28.98 10.54
C LYS A 250 -31.55 29.99 10.34
N LEU A 251 -30.60 29.74 9.44
CA LEU A 251 -29.49 30.65 9.16
C LEU A 251 -30.02 32.05 8.79
N SER A 252 -29.58 33.07 9.54
CA SER A 252 -29.92 34.46 9.26
C SER A 252 -29.18 34.98 8.02
N GLU A 253 -29.63 36.09 7.44
CA GLU A 253 -28.91 36.71 6.31
C GLU A 253 -27.48 37.13 6.70
N GLU A 254 -27.27 37.61 7.93
CA GLU A 254 -25.92 37.93 8.42
C GLU A 254 -25.04 36.67 8.53
N ASP A 255 -25.60 35.54 8.96
CA ASP A 255 -24.87 34.27 8.97
C ASP A 255 -24.49 33.83 7.55
N LYS A 256 -25.41 34.00 6.59
CA LYS A 256 -25.16 33.65 5.18
C LYS A 256 -24.06 34.51 4.56
N GLU A 257 -24.09 35.82 4.78
CA GLU A 257 -23.04 36.74 4.28
C GLU A 257 -21.66 36.34 4.80
N VAL A 258 -21.54 36.06 6.11
CA VAL A 258 -20.28 35.61 6.71
C VAL A 258 -19.81 34.29 6.09
N LEU A 259 -20.72 33.36 5.80
CA LEU A 259 -20.36 32.06 5.25
C LEU A 259 -20.03 32.10 3.75
N MET A 260 -20.62 33.02 2.99
CA MET A 260 -20.35 33.21 1.55
C MET A 260 -18.93 33.73 1.26
N GLU A 261 -18.27 34.38 2.23
CA GLU A 261 -16.88 34.85 2.10
C GLU A 261 -15.84 33.70 2.20
N ASN A 262 -16.26 32.48 2.53
CA ASN A 262 -15.37 31.35 2.72
C ASN A 262 -14.88 30.78 1.39
N ASP A 263 -13.61 30.42 1.36
CA ASP A 263 -12.98 29.76 0.22
C ASP A 263 -12.26 28.48 0.67
N VAL A 264 -12.09 27.54 -0.26
CA VAL A 264 -11.27 26.35 -0.04
C VAL A 264 -9.80 26.76 -0.12
N LYS A 265 -9.09 26.67 1.00
CA LYS A 265 -7.65 26.85 1.06
C LYS A 265 -6.94 25.52 0.90
N ILE A 266 -5.92 25.52 0.05
CA ILE A 266 -5.00 24.40 -0.13
C ILE A 266 -3.63 24.87 0.34
N ASP A 267 -3.12 24.22 1.38
CA ASP A 267 -1.82 24.50 1.98
C ASP A 267 -0.89 23.30 1.82
N LEU A 268 0.39 23.57 1.60
CA LEU A 268 1.42 22.55 1.52
C LEU A 268 2.13 22.44 2.87
N SER A 269 2.13 21.25 3.46
CA SER A 269 2.98 20.94 4.61
C SER A 269 4.08 19.95 4.22
N PHE A 270 5.18 19.95 4.96
CA PHE A 270 6.31 19.04 4.74
C PHE A 270 6.45 18.09 5.92
N ASP A 271 6.42 16.79 5.66
CA ASP A 271 6.60 15.74 6.66
C ASP A 271 8.09 15.39 6.81
N TYR A 272 8.75 16.06 7.75
CA TYR A 272 10.18 15.86 8.01
C TYR A 272 10.51 14.45 8.52
N SER A 273 9.63 13.85 9.33
CA SER A 273 9.83 12.50 9.87
C SER A 273 9.79 11.45 8.75
N ARG A 274 8.85 11.58 7.80
CA ARG A 274 8.82 10.76 6.59
C ARG A 274 10.06 10.99 5.72
N HIS A 275 10.48 12.24 5.54
CA HIS A 275 11.69 12.53 4.77
C HIS A 275 12.92 11.81 5.33
N MET A 276 13.13 11.84 6.65
CA MET A 276 14.23 11.11 7.28
C MET A 276 14.13 9.60 7.07
N ARG A 277 12.92 9.04 7.19
CA ARG A 277 12.66 7.62 6.96
C ARG A 277 12.98 7.21 5.52
N TYR A 278 12.43 7.94 4.55
CA TYR A 278 12.66 7.67 3.12
C TYR A 278 14.12 7.90 2.72
N SER A 279 14.79 8.90 3.29
CA SER A 279 16.22 9.10 3.06
C SER A 279 17.03 7.86 3.49
N LYS A 280 16.73 7.32 4.68
CA LYS A 280 17.35 6.09 5.19
C LYS A 280 16.99 4.87 4.34
N ASP A 281 15.74 4.74 3.92
CA ASP A 281 15.32 3.63 3.05
C ASP A 281 16.03 3.68 1.70
N PHE A 282 16.26 4.89 1.16
CA PHE A 282 16.98 5.11 -0.08
C PHE A 282 18.45 4.69 0.06
N GLU A 283 19.12 5.13 1.13
CA GLU A 283 20.51 4.76 1.46
C GLU A 283 20.68 3.24 1.60
N ASN A 284 19.68 2.56 2.18
CA ASN A 284 19.70 1.10 2.35
C ASN A 284 19.22 0.33 1.11
N TYR A 285 18.92 1.02 0.00
CA TYR A 285 18.38 0.42 -1.22
C TYR A 285 17.16 -0.47 -0.96
N GLN A 286 16.27 -0.02 -0.08
CA GLN A 286 15.01 -0.73 0.13
C GLN A 286 14.23 -0.76 -1.18
N HIS A 287 13.82 -1.96 -1.59
CA HIS A 287 13.22 -2.15 -2.91
C HIS A 287 11.98 -1.30 -3.17
N GLY A 288 11.14 -1.02 -2.18
CA GLY A 288 9.98 -0.15 -2.37
C GLY A 288 10.34 1.28 -2.78
N ILE A 289 11.28 1.93 -2.08
CA ILE A 289 11.70 3.29 -2.49
C ILE A 289 12.44 3.29 -3.83
N MET A 290 13.16 2.21 -4.16
CA MET A 290 13.81 2.05 -5.46
C MET A 290 12.77 1.87 -6.58
N SER A 291 11.68 1.13 -6.33
CA SER A 291 10.53 1.03 -7.25
C SER A 291 9.89 2.39 -7.49
N ALA A 292 9.62 3.15 -6.42
CA ALA A 292 9.04 4.48 -6.52
C ALA A 292 9.96 5.44 -7.31
N PHE A 293 11.27 5.42 -7.03
CA PHE A 293 12.23 6.25 -7.74
C PHE A 293 12.35 5.87 -9.23
N LEU A 294 12.29 4.59 -9.56
CA LEU A 294 12.26 4.13 -10.95
C LEU A 294 11.05 4.70 -11.70
N LEU A 295 9.84 4.61 -11.12
CA LEU A 295 8.63 5.17 -11.71
C LEU A 295 8.74 6.68 -11.90
N PHE A 296 9.21 7.39 -10.87
CA PHE A 296 9.45 8.83 -10.92
C PHE A 296 10.40 9.21 -12.07
N ARG A 297 11.47 8.44 -12.28
CA ARG A 297 12.43 8.68 -13.37
C ARG A 297 11.92 8.35 -14.75
N LYS A 298 11.10 7.31 -14.87
CA LYS A 298 10.67 6.76 -16.17
C LYS A 298 9.41 7.42 -16.70
N LEU A 299 8.46 7.75 -15.85
CA LEU A 299 7.17 8.26 -16.27
C LEU A 299 7.20 9.79 -16.39
N SER A 300 6.86 10.29 -17.58
CA SER A 300 6.95 11.73 -17.84
C SER A 300 5.88 12.54 -17.11
N VAL A 301 4.84 11.89 -16.58
CA VAL A 301 3.78 12.51 -15.78
C VAL A 301 4.32 13.26 -14.56
N PHE A 302 5.45 12.82 -13.98
CA PHE A 302 6.09 13.47 -12.84
C PHE A 302 6.88 14.73 -13.24
N ASN A 303 7.28 14.86 -14.50
CA ASN A 303 8.10 15.97 -14.99
C ASN A 303 7.28 17.02 -15.75
N ASN A 304 6.16 16.61 -16.37
CA ASN A 304 5.38 17.48 -17.25
C ASN A 304 4.18 18.13 -16.57
N LYS A 305 3.79 17.67 -15.37
CA LYS A 305 2.75 18.34 -14.60
C LYS A 305 3.28 19.67 -14.06
N GLN A 306 2.61 20.75 -14.42
CA GLN A 306 2.96 22.08 -13.93
C GLN A 306 2.55 22.19 -12.46
N PHE A 307 3.51 22.02 -11.56
CA PHE A 307 3.34 22.31 -10.14
C PHE A 307 4.23 23.49 -9.76
N SER A 308 3.60 24.63 -9.42
CA SER A 308 4.30 25.82 -8.97
C SER A 308 3.61 26.39 -7.74
N TYR A 309 4.40 26.77 -6.73
CA TYR A 309 3.91 27.43 -5.53
C TYR A 309 4.76 28.67 -5.21
N VAL A 310 4.09 29.72 -4.72
CA VAL A 310 4.74 30.99 -4.32
C VAL A 310 4.94 31.02 -2.81
N ASP A 311 3.94 30.56 -2.05
CA ASP A 311 3.99 30.37 -0.60
C ASP A 311 3.40 28.98 -0.28
N TYR A 312 3.98 28.28 0.69
CA TYR A 312 3.46 27.00 1.18
C TYR A 312 2.12 27.17 1.92
N LYS A 313 1.79 28.39 2.36
CA LYS A 313 0.54 28.71 3.07
C LYS A 313 -0.64 29.11 2.19
N THR A 314 -0.47 29.16 0.87
CA THR A 314 -1.60 29.40 -0.06
C THR A 314 -1.19 28.98 -1.46
N LEU A 315 -1.71 27.84 -1.91
CA LEU A 315 -1.53 27.36 -3.27
C LEU A 315 -2.63 27.90 -4.19
N LYS A 316 -2.22 28.60 -5.26
CA LYS A 316 -3.10 28.90 -6.41
C LYS A 316 -2.83 27.87 -7.51
N VAL A 317 -3.36 26.66 -7.33
CA VAL A 317 -3.17 25.54 -8.26
C VAL A 317 -4.53 25.06 -8.74
N ASP A 318 -4.60 24.62 -9.99
CA ASP A 318 -5.79 23.96 -10.51
C ASP A 318 -6.11 22.73 -9.65
N LYS A 319 -7.36 22.62 -9.21
CA LYS A 319 -7.76 21.59 -8.24
C LYS A 319 -7.64 20.18 -8.83
N HIS A 320 -7.82 20.02 -10.14
CA HIS A 320 -7.68 18.75 -10.83
C HIS A 320 -6.20 18.30 -10.90
N ASP A 321 -5.29 19.24 -11.11
CA ASP A 321 -3.85 18.98 -11.06
C ASP A 321 -3.39 18.54 -9.66
N VAL A 322 -3.97 19.12 -8.60
CA VAL A 322 -3.70 18.70 -7.21
C VAL A 322 -4.16 17.27 -6.96
N ILE A 323 -5.35 16.88 -7.44
CA ILE A 323 -5.85 15.50 -7.26
C ILE A 323 -4.95 14.51 -8.01
N SER A 324 -4.68 14.76 -9.28
CA SER A 324 -3.89 13.84 -10.11
C SER A 324 -2.46 13.70 -9.57
N LEU A 325 -1.80 14.82 -9.23
CA LEU A 325 -0.48 14.80 -8.60
C LEU A 325 -0.51 14.13 -7.22
N GLY A 326 -1.52 14.46 -6.40
CA GLY A 326 -1.74 13.84 -5.10
C GLY A 326 -1.86 12.32 -5.17
N THR A 327 -2.62 11.81 -6.14
CA THR A 327 -2.77 10.35 -6.38
C THR A 327 -1.47 9.71 -6.82
N LEU A 328 -0.72 10.35 -7.73
CA LEU A 328 0.59 9.84 -8.16
C LEU A 328 1.60 9.81 -7.01
N VAL A 329 1.62 10.83 -6.16
CA VAL A 329 2.48 10.85 -4.96
C VAL A 329 2.03 9.77 -3.97
N ASN A 330 0.72 9.61 -3.75
CA ASN A 330 0.17 8.57 -2.87
C ASN A 330 0.50 7.15 -3.38
N MET A 331 0.63 6.97 -4.70
CA MET A 331 1.13 5.73 -5.31
C MET A 331 2.59 5.46 -4.91
N LEU A 332 3.46 6.46 -5.09
CA LEU A 332 4.88 6.35 -4.74
C LEU A 332 5.10 6.12 -3.25
N GLU A 333 4.29 6.78 -2.40
CA GLU A 333 4.30 6.58 -0.96
C GLU A 333 3.86 5.17 -0.57
N ALA A 334 2.77 4.66 -1.14
CA ALA A 334 2.32 3.28 -0.86
C ALA A 334 3.39 2.26 -1.21
N ILE A 335 4.00 2.43 -2.39
CA ILE A 335 5.12 1.61 -2.86
C ILE A 335 6.37 1.81 -1.99
N THR A 336 6.60 2.98 -1.41
CA THR A 336 7.76 3.15 -0.54
C THR A 336 7.52 2.50 0.83
N ASP A 337 6.38 2.80 1.44
CA ASP A 337 6.02 2.41 2.80
C ASP A 337 5.94 0.89 2.98
N HIS A 338 5.54 0.11 1.95
CA HIS A 338 5.40 -1.35 2.11
C HIS A 338 6.68 -2.07 2.53
N THR A 339 7.85 -1.49 2.26
CA THR A 339 9.17 -2.04 2.64
C THR A 339 9.91 -1.18 3.65
N SER A 340 9.31 -0.06 4.05
CA SER A 340 9.94 0.88 4.97
C SER A 340 9.93 0.30 6.38
N ASP A 341 11.11 0.15 6.98
CA ASP A 341 11.26 -0.40 8.33
C ASP A 341 10.60 0.48 9.41
N GLY A 342 10.45 1.78 9.12
CA GLY A 342 9.83 2.75 10.03
C GLY A 342 8.35 3.01 9.78
N PHE A 343 7.73 2.34 8.81
CA PHE A 343 6.29 2.48 8.56
C PHE A 343 5.51 1.61 9.54
N GLN A 344 4.51 2.21 10.20
CA GLN A 344 3.60 1.50 11.10
C GLN A 344 2.17 1.90 10.80
N MET A 345 1.25 0.95 10.86
CA MET A 345 -0.18 1.17 10.65
C MET A 345 -0.98 0.95 11.93
N SER A 346 -1.93 1.85 12.18
CA SER A 346 -2.97 1.72 13.20
C SER A 346 -4.29 1.20 12.63
N GLU A 347 -4.45 1.27 11.32
CA GLU A 347 -5.67 0.97 10.59
C GLU A 347 -5.34 0.62 9.13
N ILE A 348 -6.22 -0.14 8.47
CA ILE A 348 -6.08 -0.51 7.04
C ILE A 348 -6.98 0.41 6.22
N ASN A 349 -6.66 1.70 6.23
CA ASN A 349 -7.47 2.71 5.56
C ASN A 349 -6.74 3.30 4.33
N GLY A 350 -5.48 3.71 4.43
CA GLY A 350 -4.73 4.33 3.35
C GLY A 350 -4.18 3.35 2.32
N SER A 351 -3.69 3.90 1.19
CA SER A 351 -3.07 3.11 0.13
C SER A 351 -1.80 2.39 0.61
N SER A 352 -0.98 3.05 1.45
CA SER A 352 0.19 2.43 2.08
C SER A 352 -0.18 1.25 2.97
N SER A 353 -1.11 1.42 3.92
CA SER A 353 -1.47 0.33 4.83
C SER A 353 -2.22 -0.80 4.12
N PHE A 354 -3.06 -0.48 3.14
CA PHE A 354 -3.72 -1.48 2.30
C PHE A 354 -2.72 -2.30 1.49
N LEU A 355 -1.85 -1.67 0.68
CA LEU A 355 -0.85 -2.40 -0.12
C LEU A 355 0.02 -3.28 0.77
N THR A 356 0.57 -2.70 1.84
CA THR A 356 1.44 -3.44 2.76
C THR A 356 0.72 -4.62 3.38
N PHE A 357 -0.53 -4.44 3.82
CA PHE A 357 -1.29 -5.53 4.42
C PHE A 357 -1.57 -6.66 3.42
N ILE A 358 -2.00 -6.33 2.20
CA ILE A 358 -2.30 -7.34 1.18
C ILE A 358 -1.04 -8.08 0.72
N ASP A 359 0.09 -7.39 0.61
CA ASP A 359 1.39 -8.02 0.31
C ASP A 359 1.78 -9.06 1.38
N GLU A 360 1.63 -8.73 2.66
CA GLU A 360 1.90 -9.65 3.78
C GLU A 360 0.95 -10.87 3.83
N LEU A 361 -0.24 -10.76 3.22
CA LEU A 361 -1.22 -11.85 3.11
C LEU A 361 -0.95 -12.77 1.92
N GLU A 362 -0.35 -12.24 0.85
CA GLU A 362 -0.05 -13.01 -0.35
C GLU A 362 1.10 -13.98 -0.07
N GLU A 363 0.79 -15.27 -0.02
CA GLU A 363 1.77 -16.32 0.31
C GLU A 363 1.64 -17.60 -0.52
N PHE A 364 0.54 -17.73 -1.25
CA PHE A 364 0.23 -18.92 -2.03
C PHE A 364 1.02 -18.97 -3.34
N SER A 365 1.61 -17.86 -3.81
CA SER A 365 2.36 -17.79 -5.07
C SER A 365 3.86 -18.12 -4.96
N ARG A 366 4.37 -18.53 -3.80
CA ARG A 366 5.80 -18.84 -3.63
C ARG A 366 6.22 -20.05 -4.47
N ILE A 367 7.10 -19.79 -5.43
CA ILE A 367 7.73 -20.80 -6.26
C ILE A 367 9.04 -21.25 -5.59
N SER A 368 8.96 -22.30 -4.76
CA SER A 368 10.17 -22.86 -4.16
C SER A 368 10.87 -23.85 -5.09
N ARG A 369 12.21 -23.83 -5.08
CA ARG A 369 13.04 -24.98 -5.43
C ARG A 369 13.08 -25.89 -4.21
N ALA A 370 12.15 -26.84 -4.10
CA ALA A 370 12.37 -27.94 -3.17
C ALA A 370 13.67 -28.65 -3.61
N ASN A 371 14.70 -28.52 -2.77
CA ASN A 371 16.03 -29.12 -2.83
C ASN A 371 16.37 -29.89 -4.12
N GLN A 372 17.32 -29.34 -4.90
CA GLN A 372 18.07 -30.01 -5.97
C GLN A 372 17.33 -30.41 -7.25
N ASN A 373 15.99 -30.44 -7.25
CA ASN A 373 15.21 -30.67 -8.47
C ASN A 373 14.67 -29.33 -8.99
N ARG A 374 15.00 -28.99 -10.25
CA ARG A 374 14.62 -27.74 -10.93
C ARG A 374 13.11 -27.69 -11.25
N GLN A 375 12.23 -27.83 -10.26
CA GLN A 375 10.78 -27.89 -10.47
C GLN A 375 10.06 -26.73 -9.80
N TYR A 376 9.02 -26.24 -10.48
CA TYR A 376 8.11 -25.22 -9.98
C TYR A 376 7.09 -25.88 -9.03
N ILE A 377 6.98 -25.39 -7.79
CA ILE A 377 5.93 -25.80 -6.86
C ILE A 377 4.93 -24.66 -6.74
N ASN A 378 3.67 -24.94 -7.04
CA ASN A 378 2.61 -23.93 -7.16
C ASN A 378 1.95 -23.54 -5.83
N GLU A 379 2.20 -24.28 -4.75
CA GLU A 379 1.49 -24.08 -3.48
C GLU A 379 2.42 -24.43 -2.31
N PHE A 380 3.00 -23.39 -1.71
CA PHE A 380 3.85 -23.49 -0.52
C PHE A 380 3.03 -23.71 0.76
N CYS A 381 1.91 -23.00 0.87
CA CYS A 381 0.87 -23.21 1.87
C CYS A 381 -0.49 -22.77 1.30
N LYS A 382 -1.57 -23.25 1.89
CA LYS A 382 -2.93 -22.77 1.63
C LYS A 382 -3.21 -21.54 2.48
N SER A 383 -3.73 -20.48 1.86
CA SER A 383 -4.19 -19.29 2.57
C SER A 383 -5.71 -19.30 2.71
N ASN A 384 -6.22 -19.10 3.92
CA ASN A 384 -7.64 -18.83 4.17
C ASN A 384 -7.78 -17.54 4.96
N ILE A 385 -8.67 -16.64 4.52
CA ILE A 385 -8.89 -15.33 5.13
C ILE A 385 -10.38 -15.15 5.30
N TYR A 386 -10.83 -14.93 6.53
CA TYR A 386 -12.25 -14.90 6.86
C TYR A 386 -12.50 -14.14 8.16
N VAL A 387 -13.76 -13.76 8.39
CA VAL A 387 -14.17 -13.03 9.60
C VAL A 387 -14.97 -13.95 10.51
N GLU A 388 -14.54 -14.07 11.77
CA GLU A 388 -15.20 -14.88 12.81
C GLU A 388 -14.93 -14.24 14.17
N ASP A 389 -15.96 -14.15 15.01
CA ASP A 389 -15.92 -13.54 16.36
C ASP A 389 -15.38 -12.09 16.39
N GLU A 390 -15.65 -11.29 15.35
CA GLU A 390 -15.09 -9.94 15.15
C GLU A 390 -13.57 -9.90 14.90
N TYR A 391 -12.94 -11.04 14.65
CA TYR A 391 -11.54 -11.12 14.24
C TYR A 391 -11.42 -11.35 12.73
N LEU A 392 -10.44 -10.68 12.14
CA LEU A 392 -9.88 -11.05 10.84
C LEU A 392 -8.92 -12.21 11.05
N ASN A 393 -9.34 -13.40 10.64
CA ASN A 393 -8.57 -14.63 10.74
C ASN A 393 -7.79 -14.84 9.44
N ILE A 394 -6.49 -15.12 9.57
CA ILE A 394 -5.55 -15.35 8.47
C ILE A 394 -4.83 -16.66 8.74
N ASP A 395 -5.11 -17.68 7.94
CA ASP A 395 -4.55 -19.02 8.11
C ASP A 395 -3.62 -19.36 6.97
N PHE A 396 -2.40 -19.74 7.33
CA PHE A 396 -1.44 -20.37 6.44
C PHE A 396 -1.32 -21.84 6.83
N THR A 397 -1.94 -22.71 6.05
CA THR A 397 -1.94 -24.17 6.30
C THR A 397 -0.85 -24.85 5.48
N PHE A 398 0.06 -25.51 6.18
CA PHE A 398 1.17 -26.26 5.62
C PHE A 398 0.82 -27.75 5.60
N ASP A 399 0.34 -28.25 4.47
CA ASP A 399 -0.09 -29.65 4.31
C ASP A 399 0.58 -30.35 3.11
N ASN A 400 1.49 -29.65 2.41
CA ASN A 400 2.14 -30.17 1.21
C ASN A 400 3.36 -31.05 1.56
N THR A 401 3.13 -32.36 1.68
CA THR A 401 4.19 -33.34 1.99
C THR A 401 5.19 -33.58 0.86
N GLN A 402 5.02 -32.94 -0.31
CA GLN A 402 5.98 -33.03 -1.43
C GLN A 402 7.12 -32.00 -1.30
N ILE A 403 7.02 -31.05 -0.37
CA ILE A 403 8.05 -30.05 -0.11
C ILE A 403 8.84 -30.48 1.13
N ASP A 404 10.10 -30.87 0.93
CA ASP A 404 11.00 -31.17 2.05
C ASP A 404 11.28 -29.93 2.90
N ASN A 405 11.38 -30.13 4.22
CA ASN A 405 11.75 -29.10 5.20
C ASN A 405 10.82 -27.89 5.28
N LEU A 406 9.51 -28.05 5.00
CA LEU A 406 8.53 -27.05 5.42
C LEU A 406 8.59 -26.88 6.94
N ASP A 407 8.69 -25.64 7.39
CA ASP A 407 8.83 -25.28 8.80
C ASP A 407 7.78 -24.22 9.16
N PRO A 408 6.56 -24.65 9.56
CA PRO A 408 5.49 -23.75 9.95
C PRO A 408 5.90 -22.83 11.11
N GLU A 409 6.69 -23.32 12.06
CA GLU A 409 7.17 -22.52 13.20
C GLU A 409 8.08 -21.37 12.74
N ARG A 410 9.02 -21.64 11.84
CA ARG A 410 9.91 -20.61 11.30
C ARG A 410 9.14 -19.57 10.50
N ALA A 411 8.19 -20.01 9.66
CA ALA A 411 7.31 -19.10 8.94
C ALA A 411 6.51 -18.22 9.91
N PHE A 412 5.93 -18.82 10.95
CA PHE A 412 5.20 -18.13 12.00
C PHE A 412 6.07 -17.09 12.73
N LYS A 413 7.28 -17.44 13.15
CA LYS A 413 8.21 -16.49 13.80
C LYS A 413 8.55 -15.30 12.90
N GLY A 414 8.71 -15.53 11.59
CA GLY A 414 8.90 -14.47 10.61
C GLY A 414 7.72 -13.49 10.58
N ARG A 415 6.50 -14.03 10.46
CA ARG A 415 5.26 -13.24 10.46
C ARG A 415 5.02 -12.50 11.77
N CYS A 416 5.29 -13.13 12.91
CA CYS A 416 5.20 -12.47 14.21
C CYS A 416 6.10 -11.25 14.30
N LYS A 417 7.37 -11.38 13.88
CA LYS A 417 8.29 -10.24 13.86
C LYS A 417 7.73 -9.13 12.98
N ARG A 418 7.26 -9.48 11.78
CA ARG A 418 6.75 -8.52 10.81
C ARG A 418 5.47 -7.81 11.30
N PHE A 419 4.45 -8.54 11.73
CA PHE A 419 3.19 -7.97 12.20
C PHE A 419 3.38 -7.12 13.47
N LEU A 420 4.22 -7.57 14.41
CA LEU A 420 4.50 -6.80 15.63
C LEU A 420 5.33 -5.53 15.38
N THR A 421 6.09 -5.46 14.28
CA THR A 421 6.73 -4.20 13.84
C THR A 421 5.80 -3.31 13.04
N LEU A 422 4.98 -3.92 12.18
CA LEU A 422 4.15 -3.24 11.20
C LEU A 422 2.92 -2.59 11.83
N PHE A 423 2.29 -3.22 12.82
CA PHE A 423 1.13 -2.67 13.49
C PHE A 423 1.53 -1.86 14.72
N ASN A 424 1.04 -0.62 14.82
CA ASN A 424 1.12 0.16 16.04
C ASN A 424 0.09 -0.35 17.05
N ILE A 425 0.44 -1.40 17.78
CA ILE A 425 -0.47 -2.11 18.70
C ILE A 425 -1.14 -1.18 19.72
N ARG A 426 -0.45 -0.13 20.18
CA ARG A 426 -0.98 0.79 21.21
C ARG A 426 -2.11 1.65 20.69
N GLU A 427 -1.98 2.12 19.45
CA GLU A 427 -2.91 3.04 18.80
C GLU A 427 -3.74 2.35 17.71
N LEU A 428 -3.84 1.01 17.74
CA LEU A 428 -4.62 0.25 16.77
C LEU A 428 -6.11 0.61 16.85
N ASP A 429 -6.80 0.60 15.71
CA ASP A 429 -8.25 0.79 15.67
C ASP A 429 -8.97 -0.30 16.48
N ASP A 430 -10.03 0.08 17.20
CA ASP A 430 -10.77 -0.84 18.07
C ASP A 430 -11.49 -1.96 17.28
N ASN A 431 -11.79 -1.72 16.00
CA ASN A 431 -12.39 -2.71 15.11
C ASN A 431 -11.33 -3.61 14.44
N LEU A 432 -10.05 -3.27 14.52
CA LEU A 432 -8.98 -4.05 13.91
C LEU A 432 -8.43 -5.10 14.89
N LYS A 433 -9.03 -6.28 14.83
CA LYS A 433 -8.61 -7.47 15.59
C LYS A 433 -8.14 -8.54 14.61
N ILE A 434 -6.92 -9.04 14.78
CA ILE A 434 -6.29 -9.98 13.84
C ILE A 434 -5.88 -11.26 14.59
N ARG A 435 -6.20 -12.42 13.99
CA ARG A 435 -5.63 -13.71 14.35
C ARG A 435 -4.87 -14.24 13.15
N LEU A 436 -3.55 -14.30 13.27
CA LEU A 436 -2.68 -14.88 12.26
C LEU A 436 -2.23 -16.26 12.73
N ARG A 437 -2.49 -17.29 11.93
CA ARG A 437 -2.18 -18.69 12.25
C ARG A 437 -1.30 -19.30 11.18
N CYS A 438 -0.25 -19.99 11.62
CA CYS A 438 0.44 -20.99 10.80
C CYS A 438 0.05 -22.36 11.34
N ILE A 439 -0.52 -23.20 10.49
CA ILE A 439 -1.07 -24.51 10.86
C ILE A 439 -0.20 -25.58 10.21
N GLY A 440 0.52 -26.35 11.03
CA GLY A 440 1.22 -27.54 10.60
C GLY A 440 0.24 -28.69 10.43
N ASN A 441 0.17 -29.25 9.22
CA ASN A 441 -0.51 -30.50 8.89
C ASN A 441 0.50 -31.43 8.19
N LEU A 442 1.68 -31.57 8.79
CA LEU A 442 2.80 -32.35 8.27
C LEU A 442 3.08 -33.53 9.20
N PRO A 443 3.68 -34.64 8.69
CA PRO A 443 3.98 -35.81 9.52
C PRO A 443 4.80 -35.50 10.78
N TYR A 444 5.60 -34.43 10.75
CA TYR A 444 6.49 -34.00 11.84
C TYR A 444 6.02 -32.73 12.56
N ASP A 445 4.94 -32.08 12.10
CA ASP A 445 4.40 -30.87 12.72
C ASP A 445 2.87 -30.83 12.58
N ASN A 446 2.18 -30.97 13.71
CA ASN A 446 0.71 -30.88 13.83
C ASN A 446 0.30 -29.70 14.72
N ASN A 447 1.17 -28.69 14.88
CA ASN A 447 0.93 -27.58 15.78
C ASN A 447 0.15 -26.45 15.10
N VAL A 448 -0.64 -25.75 15.91
CA VAL A 448 -1.25 -24.47 15.54
C VAL A 448 -0.49 -23.37 16.25
N TYR A 449 0.25 -22.57 15.47
CA TYR A 449 0.94 -21.39 15.94
C TYR A 449 0.08 -20.16 15.69
N MET A 450 -0.28 -19.41 16.72
CA MET A 450 -1.20 -18.27 16.60
C MET A 450 -0.61 -16.99 17.20
N LEU A 451 -0.70 -15.91 16.44
CA LEU A 451 -0.50 -14.55 16.88
C LEU A 451 -1.86 -13.85 16.91
N GLU A 452 -2.24 -13.36 18.07
CA GLU A 452 -3.42 -12.51 18.24
C GLU A 452 -2.96 -11.07 18.45
N ILE A 453 -3.57 -10.14 17.71
CA ILE A 453 -3.33 -8.70 17.82
C ILE A 453 -4.69 -7.98 17.92
N ARG A 454 -4.78 -7.03 18.86
CA ARG A 454 -5.81 -5.99 18.92
C ARG A 454 -5.25 -4.79 19.65
N LYS A 455 -6.00 -3.69 19.75
CA LYS A 455 -5.57 -2.50 20.48
C LYS A 455 -5.09 -2.84 21.89
N LYS A 456 -3.86 -2.39 22.19
CA LYS A 456 -3.14 -2.60 23.46
C LYS A 456 -3.01 -4.07 23.87
N PHE A 457 -2.95 -4.98 22.90
CA PHE A 457 -2.85 -6.41 23.18
C PHE A 457 -2.18 -7.17 22.03
N ALA A 458 -1.15 -7.93 22.37
CA ALA A 458 -0.60 -8.95 21.49
C ALA A 458 -0.31 -10.22 22.28
N ASN A 459 -0.57 -11.38 21.69
CA ASN A 459 -0.30 -12.67 22.33
C ASN A 459 0.18 -13.71 21.32
N ILE A 460 1.12 -14.56 21.74
CA ILE A 460 1.55 -15.73 20.97
C ILE A 460 1.12 -16.98 21.72
N THR A 461 0.46 -17.90 21.02
CA THR A 461 0.13 -19.23 21.54
C THR A 461 0.58 -20.34 20.59
N ILE A 462 0.88 -21.51 21.15
CA ILE A 462 1.15 -22.74 20.41
C ILE A 462 0.23 -23.80 20.98
N ASN A 463 -0.68 -24.32 20.16
CA ASN A 463 -1.74 -25.25 20.60
C ASN A 463 -2.55 -24.71 21.79
N GLY A 464 -2.79 -23.39 21.81
CA GLY A 464 -3.49 -22.71 22.91
C GLY A 464 -2.62 -22.38 24.14
N GLU A 465 -1.38 -22.86 24.21
CA GLU A 465 -0.46 -22.50 25.30
C GLU A 465 0.25 -21.18 25.03
N GLU A 466 0.11 -20.23 25.95
CA GLU A 466 0.74 -18.92 25.88
C GLU A 466 2.27 -18.99 25.94
N LYS A 467 2.94 -18.19 25.11
CA LYS A 467 4.40 -18.04 25.07
C LYS A 467 4.79 -16.58 25.26
N SER A 468 5.83 -16.35 26.05
CA SER A 468 6.43 -15.02 26.21
C SER A 468 7.00 -14.54 24.87
N ILE A 469 6.42 -13.48 24.30
CA ILE A 469 6.76 -12.94 22.97
C ILE A 469 8.28 -12.67 22.82
N PRO A 470 8.96 -11.93 23.72
CA PRO A 470 10.37 -11.60 23.53
C PRO A 470 11.27 -12.83 23.62
N LYS A 471 10.96 -13.77 24.52
CA LYS A 471 11.69 -15.03 24.68
C LYS A 471 11.49 -15.95 23.46
N TYR A 472 10.26 -16.05 22.97
CA TYR A 472 9.91 -16.91 21.84
C TYR A 472 10.53 -16.42 20.52
N LEU A 473 10.47 -15.10 20.27
CA LEU A 473 11.05 -14.47 19.08
C LEU A 473 12.55 -14.23 19.18
N LYS A 474 13.14 -14.46 20.37
CA LYS A 474 14.56 -14.20 20.70
C LYS A 474 14.99 -12.78 20.33
N SER A 475 14.17 -11.79 20.69
CA SER A 475 14.41 -10.38 20.37
C SER A 475 14.00 -9.49 21.54
N LYS A 476 14.81 -8.46 21.80
CA LYS A 476 14.55 -7.43 22.81
C LYS A 476 13.71 -6.26 22.27
N GLN A 477 13.36 -6.28 20.98
CA GLN A 477 12.57 -5.22 20.35
C GLN A 477 11.08 -5.35 20.63
N PHE A 478 10.61 -6.56 20.95
CA PHE A 478 9.20 -6.83 21.20
C PHE A 478 8.90 -6.77 22.70
N PHE A 479 7.67 -6.38 23.01
CA PHE A 479 7.15 -6.29 24.37
C PHE A 479 6.51 -7.61 24.82
N THR A 480 6.37 -7.80 26.13
CA THR A 480 5.47 -8.84 26.67
C THR A 480 4.01 -8.44 26.46
N LYS A 481 3.11 -9.41 26.66
CA LYS A 481 1.67 -9.18 26.59
C LYS A 481 1.21 -8.08 27.56
N GLU A 482 1.79 -8.05 28.76
CA GLU A 482 1.50 -7.03 29.79
C GLU A 482 2.02 -5.66 29.36
N GLU A 483 3.24 -5.60 28.81
CA GLU A 483 3.83 -4.35 28.34
C GLU A 483 3.07 -3.72 27.17
N TYR A 484 2.44 -4.51 26.30
CA TYR A 484 1.54 -4.00 25.25
C TYR A 484 0.26 -3.37 25.79
N SER A 485 -0.15 -3.69 27.03
CA SER A 485 -1.37 -3.14 27.64
C SER A 485 -1.21 -1.70 28.17
N PHE A 486 0.04 -1.25 28.34
CA PHE A 486 0.41 0.12 28.72
C PHE A 486 0.76 0.96 27.49
#